data_AF-A0A7C3R189-F1
#
_entry.id   AF-A0A7C3R189-F1
#
_cell.length_a   1.000
_cell.length_b   1.000
_cell.length_c   1.000
_cell.angle_alpha   90.00
_cell.angle_beta   90.00
_cell.angle_gamma   90.00
#
_symmetry.space_group_name_H-M   'P 1'
#
loop_
_entity.id
_entity.type
_entity.pdbx_description
1 polymer ?
#
loop_
_entity_poly.entity_id
_entity_poly.type
_entity_poly.pdbx_seq_one_letter_code
_entity_poly.pdbx_strand_id
1 'polypeptide(L)'
;MSDPIEDVLEQLRAKPRVQREHFASNFLHTVGEVLEREGFATTRLFLMDKREQAATRYQARVLLEEVLPVLETCERIRQNRAIGRLIIKSLETVKGGNRR
;
A
#
# COMPACT_ATOMS: atom_id res chain seq x y z
N MET A 1 -5.33 -24.43 1.25
CA MET A 1 -4.20 -23.48 1.41
C MET A 1 -4.72 -22.14 0.93
N SER A 2 -4.73 -21.12 1.79
CA SER A 2 -5.13 -19.77 1.38
C SER A 2 -4.09 -19.20 0.41
N ASP A 3 -4.49 -18.39 -0.57
CA ASP A 3 -3.52 -17.67 -1.41
C ASP A 3 -2.84 -16.59 -0.55
N PRO A 4 -1.50 -16.59 -0.41
CA PRO A 4 -0.79 -15.60 0.41
C PRO A 4 -1.04 -14.16 -0.03
N ILE A 5 -1.46 -13.93 -1.28
CA ILE A 5 -1.87 -12.60 -1.76
C ILE A 5 -3.27 -12.24 -1.26
N GLU A 6 -4.18 -13.20 -1.19
CA GLU A 6 -5.52 -12.99 -0.64
C GLU A 6 -5.45 -12.65 0.85
N ASP A 7 -4.61 -13.36 1.62
CA ASP A 7 -4.36 -13.06 3.03
C ASP A 7 -3.86 -11.63 3.25
N VAL A 8 -2.97 -11.14 2.37
CA VAL A 8 -2.48 -9.75 2.40
C VAL A 8 -3.63 -8.77 2.14
N LEU A 9 -4.46 -9.03 1.13
CA LEU A 9 -5.59 -8.18 0.79
C LEU A 9 -6.62 -8.13 1.93
N GLU A 10 -6.91 -9.26 2.57
CA GLU A 10 -7.78 -9.32 3.74
C GLU A 10 -7.22 -8.53 4.92
N GLN A 11 -5.93 -8.68 5.23
CA GLN A 11 -5.27 -7.89 6.28
C GLN A 11 -5.33 -6.39 6.01
N LEU A 12 -5.10 -5.96 4.76
CA LEU A 12 -5.21 -4.55 4.38
C LEU A 12 -6.66 -4.06 4.49
N ARG A 13 -7.63 -4.89 4.09
CA ARG A 13 -9.06 -4.55 4.19
C ARG A 13 -9.54 -4.47 5.64
N ALA A 14 -8.98 -5.25 6.55
CA ALA A 14 -9.31 -5.21 7.97
C ALA A 14 -8.80 -3.94 8.69
N LYS A 15 -7.87 -3.18 8.08
CA LYS A 15 -7.29 -1.97 8.69
C LYS A 15 -8.20 -0.74 8.52
N PRO A 16 -8.74 -0.17 9.63
CA PRO A 16 -9.69 0.95 9.53
C PRO A 16 -9.11 2.20 8.88
N ARG A 17 -7.81 2.45 9.05
CA ARG A 17 -7.11 3.59 8.42
C ARG A 17 -6.98 3.44 6.92
N VAL A 18 -6.77 2.21 6.42
CA VAL A 18 -6.72 1.93 4.98
C VAL A 18 -8.11 2.14 4.36
N GLN A 19 -9.18 1.70 5.04
CA GLN A 19 -10.55 1.83 4.55
C GLN A 19 -11.09 3.27 4.51
N ARG A 20 -10.62 4.13 5.41
CA ARG A 20 -11.10 5.51 5.55
C ARG A 20 -10.29 6.51 4.75
N GLU A 21 -9.05 6.18 4.40
CA GLU A 21 -8.15 7.08 3.69
C GLU A 21 -8.59 7.24 2.22
N HIS A 22 -8.57 8.47 1.75
CA HIS A 22 -8.79 8.75 0.33
C HIS A 22 -7.45 8.82 -0.40
N PHE A 23 -7.06 7.72 -1.03
CA PHE A 23 -5.84 7.69 -1.82
C PHE A 23 -6.01 8.34 -3.19
N ALA A 24 -5.11 9.26 -3.53
CA ALA A 24 -5.03 9.85 -4.85
C ALA A 24 -4.35 8.86 -5.81
N SER A 25 -4.99 8.58 -6.95
CA SER A 25 -4.50 7.61 -7.94
C SER A 25 -3.05 7.89 -8.37
N ASN A 26 -2.73 9.14 -8.72
CA ASN A 26 -1.37 9.55 -9.11
C ASN A 26 -0.32 9.28 -8.00
N PHE A 27 -0.72 9.45 -6.74
CA PHE A 27 0.16 9.20 -5.61
C PHE A 27 0.43 7.70 -5.44
N LEU A 28 -0.60 6.86 -5.49
CA LEU A 28 -0.45 5.40 -5.44
C LEU A 28 0.35 4.85 -6.63
N HIS A 29 0.13 5.39 -7.83
CA HIS A 29 0.91 5.04 -9.01
C HIS A 29 2.40 5.31 -8.80
N THR A 30 2.74 6.50 -8.28
CA THR A 30 4.12 6.88 -7.98
C THR A 30 4.73 5.96 -6.91
N VAL A 31 4.03 5.73 -5.80
CA VAL A 31 4.52 4.86 -4.72
C VAL A 31 4.71 3.42 -5.21
N GLY A 32 3.76 2.91 -6.00
CA GLY A 32 3.85 1.57 -6.57
C GLY A 32 5.03 1.41 -7.54
N GLU A 33 5.36 2.46 -8.30
CA GLU A 33 6.54 2.47 -9.18
C GLU A 33 7.85 2.50 -8.39
N VAL A 34 7.92 3.31 -7.33
CA VAL A 34 9.08 3.31 -6.42
C VAL A 34 9.25 1.94 -5.78
N LEU A 35 8.16 1.28 -5.35
CA LEU A 35 8.24 -0.07 -4.79
C LEU A 35 8.75 -1.10 -5.79
N GLU A 36 8.17 -1.14 -6.99
CA GLU A 36 8.55 -2.09 -8.03
C GLU A 36 10.02 -1.94 -8.44
N ARG A 37 10.47 -0.70 -8.64
CA ARG A 37 11.83 -0.41 -9.13
C ARG A 37 12.86 -0.45 -8.02
N GLU A 38 12.65 0.35 -6.97
CA GLU A 38 13.66 0.66 -5.96
C GLU A 38 13.52 -0.18 -4.68
N GLY A 39 12.34 -0.75 -4.44
CA GLY A 39 12.12 -1.72 -3.37
C GLY A 39 11.68 -1.10 -2.05
N PHE A 40 11.53 -1.95 -1.04
CA PHE A 40 10.90 -1.58 0.23
C PHE A 40 11.66 -0.47 0.98
N ALA A 41 12.98 -0.55 1.07
CA ALA A 41 13.80 0.43 1.79
C ALA A 41 13.66 1.84 1.18
N THR A 42 13.83 1.96 -0.13
CA THR A 42 13.68 3.25 -0.83
C THR A 42 12.26 3.77 -0.77
N THR A 43 11.26 2.88 -0.91
CA THR A 43 9.84 3.26 -0.75
C THR A 43 9.55 3.80 0.64
N ARG A 44 10.15 3.22 1.68
CA ARG A 44 10.03 3.68 3.06
C ARG A 44 10.56 5.11 3.17
N LEU A 45 11.78 5.39 2.70
CA LEU A 45 12.36 6.73 2.71
C LEU A 45 11.53 7.74 1.92
N PHE A 46 11.04 7.35 0.74
CA PHE A 46 10.15 8.17 -0.07
C PHE A 46 8.88 8.55 0.71
N LEU A 47 8.22 7.58 1.34
CA LEU A 47 7.02 7.85 2.13
C LEU A 47 7.32 8.69 3.38
N MET A 48 8.49 8.53 3.99
CA MET A 48 8.93 9.36 5.12
C MET A 48 9.04 10.83 4.71
N ASP A 49 9.61 11.14 3.53
CA ASP A 49 9.63 12.49 2.94
C ASP A 49 8.20 13.00 2.66
N LYS A 50 7.36 12.18 2.00
CA LYS A 50 5.99 12.57 1.65
C LYS A 50 5.07 12.78 2.84
N ARG A 51 5.39 12.22 4.01
CA ARG A 51 4.65 12.48 5.24
C ARG A 51 4.80 13.92 5.72
N GLU A 52 5.92 14.58 5.44
CA GLU A 52 6.17 15.96 5.87
C GLU A 52 5.36 16.97 5.04
N GLN A 53 5.03 16.61 3.80
CA GLN A 53 4.31 17.44 2.85
C GLN A 53 2.81 17.45 3.12
N ALA A 54 2.22 18.64 3.31
CA ALA A 54 0.81 18.79 3.71
C ALA A 54 -0.19 18.05 2.81
N ALA A 55 0.04 18.06 1.49
CA ALA A 55 -0.86 17.44 0.50
C ALA A 55 -0.88 15.91 0.55
N THR A 56 0.22 15.27 0.94
CA THR A 56 0.37 13.80 0.94
C THR A 56 0.51 13.20 2.33
N ARG A 57 0.55 14.04 3.38
CA ARG A 57 0.85 13.65 4.77
C ARG A 57 0.09 12.42 5.24
N TYR A 58 -1.23 12.43 5.12
CA TYR A 58 -2.09 11.37 5.64
C TYR A 58 -1.96 10.08 4.83
N GLN A 59 -2.06 10.16 3.50
CA GLN A 59 -1.87 9.01 2.61
C GLN A 59 -0.49 8.37 2.78
N ALA A 60 0.58 9.18 2.83
CA ALA A 60 1.94 8.70 3.04
C ALA A 60 2.09 7.98 4.39
N ARG A 61 1.48 8.54 5.43
CA ARG A 61 1.48 7.93 6.76
C ARG A 61 0.77 6.58 6.78
N VAL A 62 -0.40 6.46 6.15
CA VAL A 62 -1.12 5.17 6.07
C VAL A 62 -0.31 4.16 5.25
N LEU A 63 0.22 4.54 4.09
CA LEU A 63 1.05 3.63 3.28
C LEU A 63 2.28 3.16 4.06
N LEU A 64 2.93 4.05 4.81
CA LEU A 64 4.15 3.76 5.57
C LEU A 64 3.91 2.87 6.78
N GLU A 65 2.87 3.16 7.56
CA GLU A 65 2.63 2.51 8.86
C GLU A 65 1.75 1.25 8.74
N GLU A 66 0.88 1.18 7.74
CA GLU A 66 -0.17 0.15 7.66
C GLU A 66 0.00 -0.78 6.45
N VAL A 67 0.38 -0.24 5.29
CA VAL A 67 0.42 -0.99 4.03
C VAL A 67 1.78 -1.63 3.80
N LEU A 68 2.84 -0.83 3.78
CA LEU A 68 4.19 -1.29 3.47
C LEU A 68 4.66 -2.44 4.38
N PRO A 69 4.41 -2.42 5.71
CA PRO A 69 4.79 -3.53 6.59
C PRO A 69 4.08 -4.85 6.23
N VAL A 70 2.80 -4.80 5.83
CA VAL A 70 2.03 -6.00 5.44
C VAL A 70 2.53 -6.56 4.11
N LEU A 71 2.88 -5.69 3.16
CA LEU A 71 3.46 -6.16 1.90
C LEU A 71 4.84 -6.81 2.12
N GLU A 72 5.62 -6.29 3.06
CA GLU A 72 6.99 -6.76 3.36
C GLU A 72 7.01 -8.11 4.08
N THR A 73 5.93 -8.52 4.76
CA THR A 73 5.83 -9.86 5.39
C THR A 73 5.53 -10.97 4.38
N CYS A 74 5.03 -10.65 3.18
CA CYS A 74 4.69 -11.64 2.17
C CYS A 74 5.89 -11.93 1.26
N GLU A 75 6.43 -13.16 1.35
CA GLU A 75 7.60 -13.58 0.55
C GLU A 75 7.33 -13.47 -0.95
N ARG A 76 6.12 -13.81 -1.41
CA ARG A 76 5.75 -13.75 -2.83
C ARG A 76 5.82 -12.33 -3.39
N ILE A 77 5.49 -11.32 -2.58
CA ILE A 77 5.60 -9.90 -2.95
C ILE A 77 7.06 -9.45 -2.93
N ARG A 78 7.87 -9.94 -1.98
CA ARG A 78 9.31 -9.66 -1.95
C ARG A 78 10.03 -10.21 -3.17
N GLN A 79 9.67 -11.41 -3.61
CA GLN A 79 10.22 -12.04 -4.81
C GLN A 79 9.71 -11.39 -6.10
N ASN A 80 8.46 -10.92 -6.12
CA ASN A 80 7.87 -10.21 -7.26
C ASN A 80 7.16 -8.91 -6.83
N ARG A 81 7.92 -7.81 -6.83
CA ARG A 81 7.45 -6.49 -6.40
C ARG A 81 6.38 -5.87 -7.31
N ALA A 82 6.22 -6.37 -8.54
CA ALA A 82 5.13 -5.95 -9.42
C ALA A 82 3.76 -6.28 -8.80
N ILE A 83 3.66 -7.37 -8.04
CA ILE A 83 2.46 -7.71 -7.27
C ILE A 83 2.17 -6.61 -6.23
N GLY A 84 3.19 -6.17 -5.50
CA GLY A 84 3.08 -5.08 -4.54
C GLY A 84 2.61 -3.78 -5.18
N ARG A 85 3.12 -3.44 -6.37
CA ARG A 85 2.64 -2.28 -7.16
C ARG A 85 1.16 -2.38 -7.48
N LEU A 86 0.70 -3.54 -7.95
CA LEU A 86 -0.72 -3.76 -8.27
C LEU A 86 -1.60 -3.61 -7.02
N ILE A 87 -1.17 -4.18 -5.88
CA ILE A 87 -1.91 -4.05 -4.61
C ILE A 87 -1.99 -2.58 -4.20
N ILE A 88 -0.86 -1.84 -4.21
CA ILE A 88 -0.84 -0.41 -3.85
C ILE A 88 -1.78 0.39 -4.75
N LYS A 89 -1.75 0.18 -6.07
CA LYS A 89 -2.66 0.86 -7.00
C LYS A 89 -4.12 0.54 -6.71
N SER A 90 -4.43 -0.72 -6.38
CA SER A 90 -5.81 -1.14 -6.09
C SER A 90 -6.42 -0.48 -4.85
N LEU A 91 -5.60 0.10 -3.96
CA LEU A 91 -6.09 0.78 -2.75
C LEU A 91 -7.01 1.97 -3.05
N GLU A 92 -6.95 2.57 -4.24
CA GLU A 92 -7.91 3.62 -4.64
C GLU A 92 -9.37 3.12 -4.64
N THR A 93 -9.55 1.81 -4.83
CA THR A 93 -10.85 1.14 -4.90
C THR A 93 -11.26 0.46 -3.60
N VAL A 94 -10.35 0.39 -2.62
CA VAL A 94 -10.60 -0.18 -1.28
C VAL A 94 -11.38 0.85 -0.47
N LYS A 95 -12.65 1.06 -0.82
CA LYS A 95 -13.64 1.70 0.05
C LYS A 95 -14.48 0.60 0.68
N GLY A 96 -14.73 0.75 1.99
CA GLY A 96 -15.46 -0.17 2.86
C GLY A 96 -16.44 -1.05 2.09
N GLY A 97 -16.10 -2.33 2.00
CA GLY A 97 -16.94 -3.38 1.45
C GLY A 97 -18.22 -3.52 2.29
N ASN A 98 -19.16 -2.60 2.06
CA ASN A 98 -20.57 -2.78 2.32
C ASN A 98 -21.26 -2.65 0.95
N ARG A 99 -21.13 -3.70 0.15
CA ARG A 99 -22.06 -3.97 -0.95
C ARG A 99 -22.65 -5.35 -0.72
N ARG A 100 -23.77 -5.31 0.01
CA ARG A 100 -24.95 -6.20 0.02
C ARG A 100 -24.72 -7.70 0.09
#